data_AF-A0A2W1GJB3-F1
#
_entry.id   AF-A0A2W1GJB3-F1
#
_cell.length_a   1.000
_cell.length_b   1.000
_cell.length_c   1.000
_cell.angle_alpha   90.00
_cell.angle_beta   90.00
_cell.angle_gamma   90.00
#
_symmetry.space_group_name_H-M   'P 1'
#
loop_
_entity.id
_entity.type
_entity.pdbx_description
1 polymer ?
#
loop_
_entity_poly.entity_id
_entity_poly.type
_entity_poly.pdbx_seq_one_letter_code
_entity_poly.pdbx_strand_id
1 'polypeptide(L)'
;MVDRYVAFIYIGSFTMDKNGQASYLHHITKLPPGKTETDFAMAIETAVHFYLIMYGMGERLQDEGLMDIAHAKMAEDLLCESPMPLLLVTQIVGWVYGTKEKICRDEKRELGNLAVACVLRYVKLKFWTVSQTSVFTAAVAQHGVFVAEMNVAGPLSKELEKKWPNVKKREHNDGQASKKQVT
;
A
#
# COMPACT_ATOMS: atom_id res chain seq x y z
N MET A 1 24.30 -10.81 8.17
CA MET A 1 23.68 -11.86 9.02
C MET A 1 22.15 -11.67 9.06
N VAL A 2 21.53 -11.38 7.91
CA VAL A 2 20.10 -11.08 7.75
C VAL A 2 19.33 -12.28 7.17
N ASP A 3 20.01 -13.14 6.40
CA ASP A 3 19.41 -14.34 5.76
C ASP A 3 18.87 -15.39 6.73
N ARG A 4 19.36 -15.45 7.97
CA ARG A 4 18.90 -16.44 8.95
C ARG A 4 17.68 -15.99 9.76
N TYR A 5 17.42 -14.69 9.88
CA TYR A 5 16.24 -14.17 10.57
C TYR A 5 15.01 -14.21 9.65
N VAL A 6 15.23 -13.94 8.36
CA VAL A 6 14.25 -14.21 7.29
C VAL A 6 13.95 -15.71 7.25
N ALA A 7 14.93 -16.61 7.25
CA ALA A 7 14.62 -18.04 7.33
C ALA A 7 13.83 -18.44 8.61
N PHE A 8 14.05 -17.79 9.75
CA PHE A 8 13.40 -18.17 11.02
C PHE A 8 11.96 -17.65 11.17
N ILE A 9 11.62 -16.50 10.57
CA ILE A 9 10.22 -16.05 10.42
C ILE A 9 9.51 -16.86 9.31
N TYR A 10 10.27 -17.37 8.33
CA TYR A 10 9.75 -18.05 7.14
C TYR A 10 9.78 -19.61 7.21
N ILE A 11 10.17 -20.22 8.33
CA ILE A 11 9.94 -21.64 8.65
C ILE A 11 8.96 -21.67 9.84
N GLY A 12 7.65 -21.83 9.70
CA GLY A 12 6.93 -22.60 8.70
C GLY A 12 6.59 -21.85 7.42
N SER A 13 7.16 -22.36 6.33
CA SER A 13 6.72 -22.31 4.93
C SER A 13 5.74 -21.20 4.54
N PHE A 14 6.21 -20.15 3.87
CA PHE A 14 5.34 -19.48 2.88
C PHE A 14 5.15 -20.44 1.71
N THR A 15 3.91 -20.68 1.31
CA THR A 15 3.66 -21.42 0.08
C THR A 15 3.72 -20.44 -1.08
N MET A 16 4.68 -20.67 -1.98
CA MET A 16 4.69 -20.01 -3.27
C MET A 16 3.64 -20.68 -4.16
N ASP A 17 2.86 -19.87 -4.87
CA ASP A 17 1.99 -20.37 -5.93
C ASP A 17 2.82 -20.92 -7.11
N LYS A 18 2.14 -21.47 -8.12
CA LYS A 18 2.81 -22.00 -9.33
C LYS A 18 3.65 -20.96 -10.09
N ASN A 19 3.50 -19.67 -9.78
CA ASN A 19 4.20 -18.57 -10.42
C ASN A 19 5.27 -17.91 -9.52
N GLY A 20 5.51 -18.46 -8.33
CA GLY A 20 6.50 -17.91 -7.40
C GLY A 20 6.02 -16.73 -6.56
N GLN A 21 4.70 -16.52 -6.44
CA GLN A 21 4.12 -15.49 -5.57
C GLN A 21 3.75 -16.08 -4.20
N ALA A 22 4.03 -15.34 -3.13
CA ALA A 22 3.62 -15.73 -1.79
C ALA A 22 2.10 -15.57 -1.64
N SER A 23 1.37 -16.68 -1.49
CA SER A 23 -0.09 -16.67 -1.32
C SER A 23 -0.52 -16.84 0.14
N TYR A 24 0.36 -17.34 1.00
CA TYR A 24 0.10 -17.58 2.41
C TYR A 24 1.29 -17.19 3.29
N LEU A 25 0.98 -16.62 4.46
CA LEU A 25 1.94 -16.43 5.55
C LEU A 25 1.54 -17.28 6.75
N HIS A 26 2.47 -18.09 7.26
CA HIS A 26 2.21 -18.95 8.41
C HIS A 26 2.93 -18.40 9.64
N HIS A 27 2.28 -18.47 10.80
CA HIS A 27 2.72 -17.79 12.02
C HIS A 27 3.18 -18.74 13.13
N ILE A 28 3.51 -19.99 12.80
CA ILE A 28 3.88 -21.01 13.78
C ILE A 28 5.15 -21.77 13.40
N THR A 29 5.94 -22.10 14.41
CA THR A 29 7.15 -22.93 14.28
C THR A 29 6.92 -24.37 14.69
N LYS A 30 5.83 -24.66 15.42
CA LYS A 30 5.41 -26.01 15.84
C LYS A 30 3.91 -26.15 15.69
N LEU A 31 3.50 -27.19 14.97
CA LEU A 31 2.09 -27.56 14.80
C LEU A 31 1.60 -28.37 16.00
N PRO A 32 0.44 -28.00 16.60
CA PRO A 32 -0.24 -28.88 17.54
C PRO A 32 -0.57 -30.24 16.87
N PRO A 33 -0.57 -31.36 17.62
CA PRO A 33 -0.97 -32.65 17.07
C PRO A 33 -2.34 -32.58 16.40
N GLY A 34 -2.45 -33.10 15.17
CA GLY A 34 -3.69 -33.10 14.39
C GLY A 34 -4.05 -31.77 13.72
N LYS A 35 -3.17 -30.77 13.78
CA LYS A 35 -3.28 -29.53 12.99
C LYS A 35 -2.31 -29.50 11.83
N THR A 36 -2.65 -28.74 10.81
CA THR A 36 -1.92 -28.55 9.56
C THR A 36 -1.44 -27.11 9.41
N GLU A 37 -0.43 -26.88 8.56
CA GLU A 37 0.11 -25.54 8.29
C GLU A 37 -1.00 -24.57 7.85
N THR A 38 -1.95 -25.06 7.05
CA THR A 38 -3.10 -24.29 6.56
C THR A 38 -4.03 -23.80 7.66
N ASP A 39 -4.10 -24.48 8.81
CA ASP A 39 -4.91 -24.03 9.96
C ASP A 39 -4.37 -22.74 10.59
N PHE A 40 -3.13 -22.39 10.28
CA PHE A 40 -2.42 -21.21 10.78
C PHE A 40 -1.89 -20.33 9.64
N ALA A 41 -2.41 -20.52 8.43
CA ALA A 41 -2.07 -19.73 7.27
C ALA A 41 -2.96 -18.48 7.20
N MET A 42 -2.37 -17.33 6.90
CA MET A 42 -3.09 -16.12 6.53
C MET A 42 -3.07 -15.99 5.02
N ALA A 43 -4.24 -15.90 4.40
CA ALA A 43 -4.35 -15.67 2.96
C ALA A 43 -3.85 -14.26 2.62
N ILE A 44 -2.91 -14.20 1.68
CA ILE A 44 -2.41 -12.95 1.13
C ILE A 44 -3.28 -12.61 -0.07
N GLU A 45 -4.05 -11.52 0.05
CA GLU A 45 -4.94 -11.09 -1.02
C GLU A 45 -4.22 -10.29 -2.10
N THR A 46 -3.21 -9.49 -1.71
CA THR A 46 -2.48 -8.58 -2.61
C THR A 46 -1.05 -8.34 -2.12
N ALA A 47 -0.19 -7.81 -3.00
CA ALA A 47 1.16 -7.38 -2.63
C ALA A 47 1.14 -6.33 -1.51
N VAL A 48 0.25 -5.33 -1.59
CA VAL A 48 0.08 -4.32 -0.53
C VAL A 48 -0.33 -4.95 0.80
N HIS A 49 -1.24 -5.94 0.79
CA HIS A 49 -1.61 -6.67 2.00
C HIS A 49 -0.40 -7.39 2.61
N PHE A 50 0.41 -8.04 1.78
CA PHE A 50 1.66 -8.67 2.23
C PHE A 50 2.63 -7.67 2.86
N TYR A 51 2.85 -6.52 2.22
CA TYR A 51 3.76 -5.50 2.75
C TYR A 51 3.23 -4.85 4.04
N LEU A 52 1.92 -4.69 4.21
CA LEU A 52 1.33 -4.26 5.48
C LEU A 52 1.59 -5.29 6.59
N ILE A 53 1.44 -6.58 6.32
CA ILE A 53 1.76 -7.63 7.30
C ILE A 53 3.25 -7.60 7.64
N MET A 54 4.13 -7.44 6.63
CA MET A 54 5.58 -7.31 6.81
C MET A 54 5.93 -6.10 7.68
N TYR A 55 5.30 -4.95 7.44
CA TYR A 55 5.49 -3.75 8.25
C TYR A 55 5.03 -3.98 9.70
N GLY A 56 3.83 -4.52 9.90
CA GLY A 56 3.30 -4.83 11.24
C GLY A 56 4.15 -5.86 12.01
N MET A 57 4.82 -6.78 11.31
CA MET A 57 5.85 -7.63 11.90
C MET A 57 7.09 -6.84 12.32
N GLY A 58 7.55 -5.92 11.47
CA GLY A 58 8.66 -5.00 11.79
C GLY A 58 8.38 -4.20 13.06
N GLU A 59 7.17 -3.67 13.23
CA GLU A 59 6.76 -2.97 14.45
C GLU A 59 6.84 -3.87 15.70
N ARG A 60 6.37 -5.12 15.60
CA ARG A 60 6.38 -6.07 16.74
C ARG A 60 7.78 -6.47 17.14
N LEU A 61 8.68 -6.57 16.16
CA LEU A 61 10.08 -6.96 16.36
C LEU A 61 11.01 -5.78 16.60
N GLN A 62 10.50 -4.55 16.46
CA GLN A 62 11.30 -3.31 16.49
C GLN A 62 12.41 -3.31 15.44
N ASP A 63 12.13 -3.87 14.26
CA ASP A 63 13.06 -3.93 13.13
C ASP A 63 12.78 -2.80 12.13
N GLU A 64 13.52 -1.69 12.26
CA GLU A 64 13.38 -0.53 11.38
C GLU A 64 13.72 -0.85 9.92
N GLY A 65 14.70 -1.72 9.67
CA GLY A 65 15.07 -2.10 8.31
C GLY A 65 13.93 -2.85 7.61
N LEU A 66 13.21 -3.70 8.33
CA LEU A 66 12.05 -4.41 7.80
C LEU A 66 10.88 -3.45 7.51
N MET A 67 10.63 -2.49 8.42
CA MET A 67 9.61 -1.45 8.22
C MET A 67 9.94 -0.58 6.99
N ASP A 68 11.20 -0.16 6.84
CA ASP A 68 11.65 0.66 5.71
C ASP A 68 11.46 -0.06 4.36
N ILE A 69 11.83 -1.34 4.27
CA ILE A 69 11.67 -2.13 3.04
C ILE A 69 10.19 -2.28 2.70
N ALA A 70 9.35 -2.64 3.69
CA ALA A 70 7.92 -2.80 3.49
C ALA A 70 7.26 -1.49 3.06
N HIS A 71 7.60 -0.38 3.72
CA HIS A 71 7.11 0.94 3.37
C HIS A 71 7.53 1.36 1.96
N ALA A 72 8.81 1.20 1.59
CA ALA A 72 9.31 1.54 0.27
C ALA A 72 8.58 0.75 -0.83
N LYS A 73 8.36 -0.56 -0.61
CA LYS A 73 7.62 -1.41 -1.55
C LYS A 73 6.14 -1.03 -1.66
N MET A 74 5.47 -0.73 -0.54
CA MET A 74 4.11 -0.18 -0.59
C MET A 74 4.06 1.15 -1.33
N ALA A 75 5.04 2.04 -1.13
CA ALA A 75 5.04 3.33 -1.81
C ALA A 75 5.19 3.18 -3.33
N GLU A 76 6.02 2.24 -3.78
CA GLU A 76 6.17 1.87 -5.18
C GLU A 76 4.81 1.41 -5.77
N ASP A 77 4.16 0.42 -5.15
CA ASP A 77 2.88 -0.11 -5.60
C ASP A 77 1.76 0.94 -5.58
N LEU A 78 1.65 1.72 -4.49
CA LEU A 78 0.53 2.64 -4.28
C LEU A 78 0.65 3.93 -5.11
N LEU A 79 1.87 4.42 -5.35
CA LEU A 79 2.11 5.73 -5.95
C LEU A 79 2.66 5.66 -7.38
N CYS A 80 3.42 4.62 -7.74
CA CYS A 80 4.07 4.52 -9.04
C CYS A 80 3.32 3.63 -10.02
N GLU A 81 2.59 2.61 -9.53
CA GLU A 81 1.92 1.65 -10.41
C GLU A 81 0.57 2.12 -10.99
N SER A 82 0.02 1.23 -11.82
CA SER A 82 -1.26 1.35 -12.52
C SER A 82 -2.44 1.60 -11.56
N PRO A 83 -3.57 2.13 -12.07
CA PRO A 83 -4.75 2.35 -11.25
C PRO A 83 -5.26 1.03 -10.63
N MET A 84 -5.33 1.00 -9.31
CA MET A 84 -5.88 -0.08 -8.50
C MET A 84 -7.41 -0.05 -8.51
N PRO A 85 -8.06 -1.22 -8.33
CA PRO A 85 -9.49 -1.30 -8.11
C PRO A 85 -9.92 -0.48 -6.89
N LEU A 86 -11.09 0.18 -6.98
CA LEU A 86 -11.66 0.99 -5.89
C LEU A 86 -11.80 0.19 -4.58
N LEU A 87 -12.19 -1.08 -4.69
CA LEU A 87 -12.32 -1.99 -3.55
C LEU A 87 -11.01 -2.13 -2.79
N LEU A 88 -9.90 -2.33 -3.51
CA LEU A 88 -8.58 -2.47 -2.89
C LEU A 88 -8.15 -1.18 -2.18
N VAL A 89 -8.36 -0.02 -2.80
CA VAL A 89 -8.04 1.28 -2.15
C VAL A 89 -8.85 1.46 -0.87
N THR A 90 -10.09 0.97 -0.84
CA THR A 90 -10.97 1.02 0.34
C THR A 90 -10.47 0.05 1.42
N GLN A 91 -10.08 -1.17 1.04
CA GLN A 91 -9.49 -2.16 1.96
C GLN A 91 -8.20 -1.65 2.59
N ILE A 92 -7.33 -0.97 1.82
CA ILE A 92 -6.10 -0.36 2.34
C ILE A 92 -6.40 0.65 3.44
N VAL A 93 -7.40 1.53 3.25
CA VAL A 93 -7.85 2.45 4.30
C VAL A 93 -8.36 1.67 5.52
N GLY A 94 -9.10 0.58 5.32
CA GLY A 94 -9.54 -0.31 6.39
C GLY A 94 -8.38 -0.95 7.17
N TRP A 95 -7.35 -1.43 6.48
CA TRP A 95 -6.18 -2.06 7.12
C TRP A 95 -5.29 -1.08 7.89
N VAL A 96 -5.26 0.19 7.48
CA VAL A 96 -4.45 1.24 8.11
C VAL A 96 -5.21 1.97 9.23
N TYR A 97 -6.49 2.30 9.02
CA TYR A 97 -7.29 3.12 9.94
C TYR A 97 -8.44 2.38 10.64
N GLY A 98 -8.67 1.12 10.29
CA GLY A 98 -9.70 0.30 10.93
C GLY A 98 -9.40 0.07 12.42
N THR A 99 -10.41 -0.40 13.14
CA THR A 99 -10.25 -0.85 14.53
C THR A 99 -10.18 -2.37 14.64
N LYS A 100 -10.97 -3.08 13.83
CA LYS A 100 -11.00 -4.55 13.78
C LYS A 100 -10.00 -5.15 12.79
N GLU A 101 -9.82 -4.48 11.67
CA GLU A 101 -9.00 -4.96 10.54
C GLU A 101 -7.60 -4.33 10.53
N LYS A 102 -7.25 -3.58 11.59
CA LYS A 102 -5.97 -2.86 11.66
C LYS A 102 -4.81 -3.85 11.74
N ILE A 103 -3.89 -3.77 10.78
CA ILE A 103 -2.73 -4.66 10.74
C ILE A 103 -1.55 -4.07 11.52
N CYS A 104 -1.32 -2.75 11.36
CA CYS A 104 -0.19 -2.03 11.92
C CYS A 104 -0.62 -1.05 13.03
N ARG A 105 0.27 -0.74 13.96
CA ARG A 105 0.07 0.32 14.96
C ARG A 105 0.20 1.69 14.31
N ASP A 106 1.19 1.83 13.43
CA ASP A 106 1.55 3.03 12.68
C ASP A 106 1.80 4.24 13.60
N GLU A 107 2.65 4.06 14.61
CA GLU A 107 2.91 5.09 15.64
C GLU A 107 3.50 6.39 15.04
N LYS A 108 4.35 6.26 14.01
CA LYS A 108 4.95 7.39 13.27
C LYS A 108 4.05 7.95 12.16
N ARG A 109 2.86 7.38 11.93
CA ARG A 109 1.88 7.78 10.90
C ARG A 109 2.40 7.69 9.45
N GLU A 110 3.38 6.85 9.19
CA GLU A 110 3.97 6.71 7.84
C GLU A 110 2.99 6.02 6.89
N LEU A 111 2.33 4.95 7.35
CA LEU A 111 1.36 4.22 6.54
C LEU A 111 0.08 5.03 6.32
N GLY A 112 -0.38 5.78 7.34
CA GLY A 112 -1.50 6.71 7.20
C GLY A 112 -1.23 7.77 6.14
N ASN A 113 -0.07 8.44 6.23
CA ASN A 113 0.34 9.43 5.24
C ASN A 113 0.40 8.83 3.82
N LEU A 114 0.91 7.60 3.69
CA LEU A 114 0.98 6.91 2.41
C LEU A 114 -0.41 6.58 1.84
N ALA A 115 -1.34 6.10 2.68
CA ALA A 115 -2.72 5.84 2.27
C ALA A 115 -3.43 7.13 1.80
N VAL A 116 -3.28 8.23 2.54
CA VAL A 116 -3.80 9.55 2.16
C VAL A 116 -3.20 10.02 0.83
N ALA A 117 -1.88 9.91 0.66
CA ALA A 117 -1.20 10.27 -0.58
C ALA A 117 -1.70 9.45 -1.77
N CYS A 118 -1.92 8.14 -1.57
CA CYS A 118 -2.52 7.27 -2.58
C CYS A 118 -3.90 7.78 -2.98
N VAL A 119 -4.82 8.00 -2.04
CA VAL A 119 -6.18 8.47 -2.38
C VAL A 119 -6.16 9.84 -3.09
N LEU A 120 -5.33 10.78 -2.61
CA LEU A 120 -5.18 12.08 -3.24
C LEU A 120 -4.67 11.98 -4.68
N ARG A 121 -3.73 11.08 -4.97
CA ARG A 121 -3.27 10.80 -6.33
C ARG A 121 -4.43 10.38 -7.23
N TYR A 122 -5.29 9.47 -6.77
CA TYR A 122 -6.41 8.95 -7.57
C TYR A 122 -7.48 10.01 -7.84
N VAL A 123 -7.78 10.85 -6.83
CA VAL A 123 -8.68 12.00 -6.98
C VAL A 123 -8.11 13.01 -7.98
N LYS A 124 -6.80 13.34 -7.87
CA LYS A 124 -6.12 14.31 -8.72
C LYS A 124 -6.01 13.84 -10.18
N LEU A 125 -5.70 12.57 -10.39
CA LEU A 125 -5.60 11.96 -11.72
C LEU A 125 -6.97 11.62 -12.31
N LYS A 126 -8.07 11.86 -11.58
CA LYS A 126 -9.45 11.57 -11.98
C LYS A 126 -9.64 10.11 -12.43
N PHE A 127 -8.99 9.18 -11.73
CA PHE A 127 -9.16 7.75 -12.01
C PHE A 127 -10.56 7.24 -11.67
N TRP A 128 -11.30 7.97 -10.84
CA TRP A 128 -12.65 7.60 -10.43
C TRP A 128 -13.71 8.50 -11.06
N THR A 129 -14.82 7.87 -11.43
CA THR A 129 -16.06 8.56 -11.76
C THR A 129 -16.66 9.22 -10.49
N VAL A 130 -17.63 10.12 -10.69
CA VAL A 130 -18.39 10.71 -9.58
C VAL A 130 -19.08 9.64 -8.74
N SER A 131 -19.66 8.61 -9.39
CA SER A 131 -20.31 7.50 -8.69
C SER A 131 -19.31 6.70 -7.83
N GLN A 132 -18.14 6.34 -8.36
CA GLN A 132 -17.09 5.64 -7.61
C GLN A 132 -16.55 6.48 -6.44
N THR A 133 -16.40 7.79 -6.64
CA THR A 133 -15.98 8.71 -5.58
C THR A 133 -17.01 8.75 -4.45
N SER A 134 -18.31 8.75 -4.79
CA SER A 134 -19.39 8.68 -3.81
C SER A 134 -19.39 7.36 -3.03
N VAL A 135 -19.20 6.23 -3.72
CA VAL A 135 -19.11 4.91 -3.09
C VAL A 135 -17.92 4.84 -2.13
N PHE A 136 -16.75 5.31 -2.57
CA PHE A 136 -15.56 5.36 -1.73
C PHE A 136 -15.78 6.22 -0.48
N THR A 137 -16.29 7.44 -0.67
CA THR A 137 -16.54 8.38 0.43
C THR A 137 -17.49 7.80 1.47
N ALA A 138 -18.55 7.12 1.03
CA ALA A 138 -19.48 6.44 1.92
C ALA A 138 -18.79 5.30 2.70
N ALA A 139 -17.96 4.49 2.03
CA ALA A 139 -17.27 3.37 2.65
C ALA A 139 -16.25 3.83 3.71
N VAL A 140 -15.54 4.93 3.47
CA VAL A 140 -14.48 5.42 4.38
C VAL A 140 -14.97 6.39 5.44
N ALA A 141 -16.25 6.80 5.41
CA ALA A 141 -16.82 7.76 6.36
C ALA A 141 -16.71 7.30 7.83
N GLN A 142 -16.69 5.98 8.07
CA GLN A 142 -16.50 5.39 9.40
C GLN A 142 -15.07 5.56 9.94
N HIS A 143 -14.09 5.86 9.10
CA HIS A 143 -12.69 6.06 9.48
C HIS A 143 -12.43 7.55 9.73
N GLY A 144 -12.97 8.09 10.84
CA GLY A 144 -12.96 9.53 11.13
C GLY A 144 -11.57 10.18 11.11
N VAL A 145 -10.51 9.45 11.52
CA VAL A 145 -9.12 9.93 11.47
C VAL A 145 -8.65 10.11 10.04
N PHE A 146 -8.90 9.14 9.16
CA PHE A 146 -8.58 9.23 7.74
C PHE A 146 -9.30 10.42 7.08
N VAL A 147 -10.59 10.58 7.37
CA VAL A 147 -11.39 11.70 6.84
C VAL A 147 -10.82 13.06 7.28
N ALA A 148 -10.42 13.17 8.55
CA ALA A 148 -9.79 14.39 9.07
C ALA A 148 -8.47 14.69 8.34
N GLU A 149 -7.61 13.69 8.15
CA GLU A 149 -6.32 13.83 7.46
C GLU A 149 -6.51 14.20 5.98
N MET A 150 -7.46 13.57 5.28
CA MET A 150 -7.82 13.93 3.90
C MET A 150 -8.30 15.38 3.78
N ASN A 151 -9.08 15.87 4.74
CA ASN A 151 -9.56 17.26 4.76
C ASN A 151 -8.44 18.27 4.97
N VAL A 152 -7.39 17.91 5.71
CA VAL A 152 -6.19 18.74 5.89
C VAL A 152 -5.32 18.71 4.64
N ALA A 153 -5.10 17.53 4.05
CA ALA A 153 -4.18 17.35 2.93
C ALA A 153 -4.76 17.82 1.58
N GLY A 154 -6.08 17.75 1.39
CA GLY A 154 -6.74 18.17 0.15
C GLY A 154 -6.48 19.62 -0.27
N PRO A 155 -6.69 20.61 0.61
CA PRO A 155 -6.35 22.01 0.35
C PRO A 155 -4.86 22.24 0.06
N LEU A 156 -3.96 21.58 0.81
CA LEU A 156 -2.51 21.67 0.62
C LEU A 156 -2.08 21.18 -0.78
N SER A 157 -2.69 20.10 -1.25
CA SER A 157 -2.46 19.59 -2.61
C SER A 157 -2.83 20.62 -3.69
N LYS A 158 -3.99 21.29 -3.55
CA LYS A 158 -4.43 22.35 -4.48
C LYS A 158 -3.50 23.57 -4.43
N GLU A 159 -2.99 23.92 -3.25
CA GLU A 159 -2.07 25.06 -3.10
C GLU A 159 -0.70 24.78 -3.72
N LEU A 160 -0.17 23.57 -3.55
CA LEU A 160 1.08 23.12 -4.18
C LEU A 160 0.97 23.08 -5.72
N GLU A 161 -0.18 22.68 -6.26
CA GLU A 161 -0.44 22.73 -7.70
C GLU A 161 -0.43 24.16 -8.25
N LYS A 162 -1.01 25.11 -7.50
CA LYS A 162 -1.00 26.52 -7.87
C LYS A 162 0.41 27.11 -7.85
N LYS A 163 1.28 26.64 -6.94
CA LYS A 163 2.68 27.06 -6.82
C LYS A 163 3.62 26.39 -7.84
N TRP A 164 3.27 25.20 -8.35
CA TRP A 164 4.06 24.46 -9.35
C TRP A 164 3.32 24.15 -10.67
N PRO A 165 2.84 25.16 -11.42
CA PRO A 165 2.14 24.93 -12.68
C PRO A 165 3.05 24.42 -13.83
N ASN A 166 4.38 24.49 -13.67
CA ASN A 166 5.32 24.32 -14.79
C ASN A 166 5.91 22.90 -14.98
N VAL A 167 5.58 21.91 -14.13
CA VAL A 167 6.14 20.55 -14.29
C VAL A 167 5.49 19.81 -15.46
N LYS A 168 4.19 20.04 -15.74
CA LYS A 168 3.47 19.39 -16.86
C LYS A 168 3.94 19.81 -18.26
N LYS A 169 4.74 20.87 -18.40
CA LYS A 169 5.23 21.34 -19.71
C LYS A 169 6.48 20.61 -20.21
N ARG A 170 7.21 19.88 -19.34
CA ARG A 170 8.44 19.19 -19.77
C ARG A 170 8.16 17.85 -20.46
N GLU A 171 7.19 17.08 -19.99
CA GLU A 171 6.88 15.76 -20.58
C GLU A 171 6.25 15.82 -21.98
N HIS A 172 5.68 16.96 -22.39
CA HIS A 172 5.08 17.10 -23.73
C HIS A 172 6.09 17.54 -24.81
N ASN A 173 7.24 18.11 -24.43
CA ASN A 173 8.22 18.62 -25.39
C ASN A 173 9.30 17.58 -25.76
N ASP A 174 9.58 16.60 -24.91
CA ASP A 174 10.60 15.59 -25.19
C ASP A 174 10.12 14.54 -26.23
N GLY A 175 8.82 14.49 -26.54
CA GLY A 175 8.24 13.63 -27.57
C GLY A 175 8.20 14.21 -28.99
N GLN A 176 8.46 15.51 -29.18
CA GLN A 176 8.38 16.17 -30.51
C GLN A 176 9.74 16.44 -31.16
N ALA A 177 10.86 16.25 -30.46
CA ALA A 177 12.19 16.56 -31.01
C ALA A 177 12.80 15.46 -31.92
N SER A 178 12.17 14.28 -32.06
CA SER A 178 12.77 13.13 -32.78
C SER A 178 12.24 12.86 -34.20
N LYS A 179 11.51 13.80 -34.83
CA LYS A 179 11.01 13.64 -36.21
C LYS A 179 11.45 14.77 -37.16
N LYS A 180 12.75 15.04 -37.27
CA LYS A 180 13.32 15.71 -38.44
C LYS A 180 14.74 15.23 -38.69
N GLN A 181 14.89 14.30 -39.64
CA GLN A 181 15.98 14.19 -40.63
C GLN A 181 16.14 12.73 -41.06
N VAL A 182 15.49 12.35 -42.17
CA VAL A 182 16.10 11.54 -43.23
C VAL A 182 15.42 11.99 -44.53
N THR A 183 16.17 12.66 -45.40
CA THR A 183 15.86 12.82 -46.82
C THR A 183 17.19 12.85 -47.55
#